data_AF-A0A7R9TQ35-F1
#
_entry.id   AF-A0A7R9TQ35-F1
#
_cell.length_a   1.000
_cell.length_b   1.000
_cell.length_c   1.000
_cell.angle_alpha   90.00
_cell.angle_beta   90.00
_cell.angle_gamma   90.00
#
_symmetry.space_group_name_H-M   'P 1'
#
loop_
_entity.id
_entity.type
_entity.pdbx_description
1 polymer ?
#
loop_
_entity_poly.entity_id
_entity_poly.type
_entity_poly.pdbx_seq_one_letter_code
_entity_poly.pdbx_strand_id
1 'polypeptide(L)'
;TMGMVAGMLVQNALKYLLGFGKVSAYLGYSAMTDFFPTMEVKANPECTNARCVAAQGSYAKLVLERAAMGLGPDGEKLAAEQDAQPVVHEDNEWGIGVIDESDVPAGAGGDAQQQEEEQQPAPQQQSAQAHQTMGEGIEWNAGYDRASGASGLAA
;
A
#
# COMPACT_ATOMS: atom_id res chain seq x y z
N THR A 1 18.10 -11.80 13.91
CA THR A 1 17.21 -10.64 13.70
C THR A 1 17.97 -9.34 13.46
N MET A 2 19.05 -9.04 14.20
CA MET A 2 19.82 -7.78 14.03
C MET A 2 20.33 -7.53 12.60
N GLY A 3 20.89 -8.55 11.93
CA GLY A 3 21.38 -8.41 10.55
C GLY A 3 20.28 -8.10 9.52
N MET A 4 19.09 -8.72 9.66
CA MET A 4 17.95 -8.46 8.80
C MET A 4 17.45 -7.02 8.94
N VAL A 5 17.31 -6.54 10.18
CA VAL A 5 16.88 -5.16 10.44
C VAL A 5 17.89 -4.15 9.89
N ALA A 6 19.20 -4.40 10.08
CA ALA A 6 20.23 -3.54 9.52
C ALA A 6 20.20 -3.51 7.98
N GLY A 7 20.03 -4.67 7.33
CA GLY A 7 19.90 -4.76 5.87
C GLY A 7 18.72 -3.96 5.34
N MET A 8 17.55 -4.11 5.95
CA MET A 8 16.34 -3.35 5.57
C MET A 8 16.50 -1.85 5.79
N LEU A 9 17.17 -1.44 6.86
CA LEU A 9 17.44 -0.03 7.13
C LEU A 9 18.35 0.59 6.06
N VAL A 10 19.45 -0.10 5.70
CA VAL A 10 20.36 0.37 4.65
C VAL A 10 19.65 0.44 3.30
N GLN A 11 18.87 -0.57 2.95
CA GLN A 11 18.09 -0.56 1.72
C GLN A 11 17.09 0.61 1.69
N ASN A 12 16.40 0.90 2.80
CA ASN A 12 15.47 2.03 2.86
C ASN A 12 16.19 3.38 2.76
N ALA A 13 17.38 3.50 3.38
CA ALA A 13 18.20 4.70 3.26
C ALA A 13 18.69 4.93 1.83
N LEU A 14 19.14 3.89 1.12
CA LEU A 14 19.56 3.99 -0.27
C LEU A 14 18.41 4.41 -1.18
N LYS A 15 17.23 3.78 -1.04
CA LYS A 15 16.02 4.15 -1.78
C LYS A 15 15.66 5.63 -1.58
N TYR A 16 15.72 6.11 -0.34
CA TYR A 16 15.40 7.49 -0.01
C TYR A 16 16.41 8.50 -0.57
N LEU A 17 17.71 8.22 -0.45
CA LEU A 17 18.77 9.15 -0.86
C LEU A 17 18.93 9.23 -2.38
N LEU A 18 18.73 8.11 -3.08
CA LEU A 18 18.92 8.01 -4.53
C LEU A 18 17.62 8.11 -5.32
N GLY A 19 16.46 8.21 -4.65
CA GLY A 19 15.17 8.44 -5.30
C GLY A 19 14.69 7.29 -6.18
N PHE A 20 14.98 6.04 -5.81
CA PHE A 20 14.53 4.86 -6.55
C PHE A 20 13.71 3.91 -5.69
N GLY A 21 12.81 3.17 -6.33
CA GLY A 21 11.91 2.24 -5.67
C GLY A 21 10.97 2.92 -4.67
N LYS A 22 10.30 2.12 -3.84
CA LYS A 22 9.35 2.63 -2.83
C LYS A 22 9.99 2.70 -1.45
N VAL A 23 10.06 3.89 -0.87
CA VAL A 23 10.49 4.11 0.52
C VAL A 23 9.37 3.69 1.47
N SER A 24 9.73 3.02 2.56
CA SER A 24 8.78 2.60 3.60
C SER A 24 8.91 3.50 4.83
N ALA A 25 7.81 4.11 5.26
CA ALA A 25 7.77 4.89 6.50
C ALA A 25 7.87 4.00 7.74
N TYR A 26 7.22 2.83 7.70
CA TYR A 26 7.33 1.79 8.70
C TYR A 26 7.40 0.42 8.04
N LEU A 27 8.34 -0.41 8.51
CA LEU A 27 8.50 -1.79 8.12
C LEU A 27 8.77 -2.62 9.38
N GLY A 28 7.85 -3.53 9.71
CA GLY A 28 8.02 -4.50 10.79
C GLY A 28 8.63 -5.80 10.28
N TYR A 29 9.17 -6.59 11.20
CA TYR A 29 9.66 -7.94 10.93
C TYR A 29 9.27 -8.89 12.07
N SER A 30 8.51 -9.93 11.73
CA SER A 30 8.24 -11.08 12.60
C SER A 30 9.05 -12.28 12.11
N ALA A 31 10.06 -12.68 12.87
CA ALA A 31 10.96 -13.77 12.50
C ALA A 31 10.34 -15.17 12.64
N MET A 32 9.25 -15.30 13.41
CA MET A 32 8.60 -16.61 13.60
C MET A 32 7.66 -16.98 12.45
N THR A 33 7.08 -15.97 11.81
CA THR A 33 6.07 -16.14 10.74
C THR A 33 6.56 -15.61 9.40
N ASP A 34 7.84 -15.21 9.32
CA ASP A 34 8.46 -14.52 8.17
C ASP A 34 7.56 -13.43 7.57
N PHE A 35 6.94 -12.66 8.46
CA PHE A 35 5.93 -11.66 8.10
C PHE A 35 6.51 -10.25 8.17
N PHE A 36 6.26 -9.46 7.12
CA PHE A 36 6.80 -8.11 6.93
C PHE A 36 5.69 -7.07 6.77
N PRO A 37 5.08 -6.60 7.87
CA PRO A 37 4.02 -5.59 7.80
C PRO A 37 4.60 -4.21 7.42
N THR A 38 4.03 -3.60 6.39
CA THR A 38 4.27 -2.19 6.04
C THR A 38 3.10 -1.33 6.47
N MET A 39 3.38 -0.17 7.08
CA MET A 39 2.35 0.77 7.50
C MET A 39 2.79 2.21 7.23
N GLU A 40 1.83 3.13 7.17
CA GLU A 40 2.10 4.56 7.19
C GLU A 40 1.76 5.11 8.57
N VAL A 41 2.76 5.69 9.23
CA VAL A 41 2.59 6.31 10.55
C VAL A 41 2.38 7.81 10.34
N LYS A 42 1.23 8.32 10.74
CA LYS A 42 0.92 9.75 10.69
C LYS A 42 1.32 10.44 11.99
N ALA A 43 1.62 11.74 11.89
CA ALA A 43 1.94 12.55 13.07
C ALA A 43 0.71 12.73 13.97
N ASN A 44 0.92 12.67 15.28
CA ASN A 44 -0.13 12.95 16.27
C ASN A 44 -0.26 14.46 16.50
N PRO A 45 -1.46 15.07 16.30
CA PRO A 45 -1.67 16.51 16.55
C PRO A 45 -1.48 16.89 18.02
N GLU A 46 -1.74 15.97 18.96
CA GLU A 46 -1.63 16.19 20.41
C GLU A 46 -0.29 15.66 20.95
N CYS A 47 0.77 15.67 20.14
CA CYS A 47 2.08 15.24 20.57
C CYS A 47 2.60 16.11 21.74
N THR A 48 3.07 15.48 22.81
CA THR A 48 3.66 16.17 23.97
C THR A 48 4.96 16.93 23.65
N ASN A 49 5.62 16.59 22.54
CA ASN A 49 6.82 17.28 22.08
C ASN A 49 6.47 18.53 21.26
N ALA A 50 6.67 19.71 21.86
CA ALA A 50 6.40 20.99 21.21
C ALA A 50 7.13 21.18 19.86
N ARG A 51 8.35 20.61 19.69
CA ARG A 51 9.08 20.68 18.42
C ARG A 51 8.41 19.84 17.33
N CYS A 52 7.80 18.72 17.69
CA CYS A 52 7.04 17.90 16.75
C CYS A 52 5.82 18.67 16.24
N VAL A 53 5.04 19.27 17.15
CA VAL A 53 3.86 20.09 16.79
C VAL A 53 4.25 21.28 15.91
N ALA A 54 5.36 21.97 16.24
CA ALA A 54 5.86 23.06 15.40
C ALA A 54 6.26 22.56 13.99
N ALA A 55 6.94 21.41 13.90
CA ALA A 55 7.33 20.81 12.62
C ALA A 55 6.12 20.36 11.78
N GLN A 56 5.04 19.90 12.41
CA GLN A 56 3.78 19.57 11.72
C GLN A 56 3.21 20.81 11.01
N GLY A 57 3.24 21.97 11.66
CA GLY A 57 2.81 23.23 11.07
C GLY A 57 3.64 23.62 9.83
N SER A 58 4.97 23.44 9.88
CA SER A 58 5.82 23.67 8.70
C SER A 58 5.61 22.63 7.60
N TYR A 59 5.40 21.37 7.97
CA TYR A 59 5.17 20.29 7.02
C TYR A 59 3.84 20.47 6.27
N ALA A 60 2.79 20.89 6.96
CA ALA A 60 1.49 21.18 6.33
C ALA A 60 1.62 22.24 5.22
N LYS A 61 2.40 23.30 5.45
CA LYS A 61 2.68 24.33 4.44
C LYS A 61 3.45 23.75 3.25
N LEU A 62 4.51 22.98 3.52
CA LEU A 62 5.32 22.35 2.48
C LEU A 62 4.49 21.40 1.60
N VAL A 63 3.57 20.64 2.20
CA VAL A 63 2.67 19.75 1.46
C VAL A 63 1.74 20.54 0.55
N LEU A 64 1.16 21.65 1.03
CA LEU A 64 0.31 22.52 0.20
C LEU A 64 1.09 23.16 -0.96
N GLU A 65 2.29 23.65 -0.69
CA GLU A 65 3.19 24.21 -1.71
C GLU A 65 3.57 23.17 -2.76
N ARG A 66 3.96 21.96 -2.31
CA ARG A 66 4.27 20.83 -3.17
C ARG A 66 3.08 20.40 -4.03
N ALA A 67 1.88 20.38 -3.45
CA ALA A 67 0.65 20.08 -4.18
C ALA A 67 0.33 21.16 -5.23
N ALA A 68 0.50 22.44 -4.89
CA ALA A 68 0.35 23.54 -5.83
C ALA A 68 1.37 23.49 -6.99
N MET A 69 2.55 22.90 -6.76
CA MET A 69 3.56 22.62 -7.79
C MET A 69 3.32 21.31 -8.56
N GLY A 70 2.23 20.58 -8.30
CA GLY A 70 1.91 19.31 -8.97
C GLY A 70 2.77 18.12 -8.55
N LEU A 71 3.60 18.25 -7.51
CA LEU A 71 4.54 17.23 -7.02
C LEU A 71 3.94 16.39 -5.88
N GLY A 72 2.64 16.11 -5.95
CA GLY A 72 1.91 15.33 -4.94
C GLY A 72 2.37 13.86 -4.89
N PRO A 73 1.95 13.10 -3.86
CA PRO A 73 2.24 11.66 -3.74
C PRO A 73 1.74 10.83 -4.92
N ASP A 74 0.77 11.35 -5.69
CA ASP A 74 0.29 10.74 -6.92
C ASP A 74 1.31 10.87 -8.07
N GLY A 75 2.20 11.87 -8.05
CA GLY A 75 3.25 12.07 -9.07
C GLY A 75 4.31 10.97 -9.07
N GLU A 76 4.63 10.40 -7.90
CA GLU A 76 5.58 9.29 -7.77
C GLU A 76 4.98 7.95 -8.28
N LYS A 77 3.67 7.76 -8.11
CA LYS A 77 2.95 6.60 -8.69
C LYS A 77 2.81 6.74 -10.21
N LEU A 78 2.45 7.94 -10.68
CA LEU A 78 2.31 8.25 -12.10
C LEU A 78 3.64 8.09 -12.84
N ALA A 79 4.77 8.46 -12.25
CA ALA A 79 6.09 8.24 -12.85
C ALA A 79 6.42 6.73 -12.98
N ALA A 80 6.09 5.92 -11.97
CA ALA A 80 6.33 4.48 -12.01
C ALA A 80 5.44 3.74 -13.04
N GLU A 81 4.21 4.22 -13.28
CA GLU A 81 3.33 3.70 -14.35
C GLU A 81 3.74 4.18 -15.73
N GLN A 82 4.31 5.39 -15.87
CA GLN A 82 4.74 5.94 -17.16
C GLN A 82 5.99 5.26 -17.74
N ASP A 83 6.84 4.68 -16.90
CA ASP A 83 8.00 3.87 -17.33
C ASP A 83 7.66 2.40 -17.60
N ALA A 84 6.39 2.00 -17.48
CA ALA A 84 5.93 0.64 -17.81
C ALA A 84 5.80 0.48 -19.34
N GLN A 85 6.94 0.40 -20.02
CA GLN A 85 6.99 -0.06 -21.40
C GLN A 85 6.42 -1.49 -21.49
N PRO A 86 5.63 -1.81 -22.52
CA PRO A 86 5.13 -3.17 -22.71
C PRO A 86 6.32 -4.12 -22.83
N VAL A 87 6.26 -5.26 -22.13
CA VAL A 87 7.31 -6.27 -22.15
C VAL A 87 7.41 -6.85 -23.57
N VAL A 88 8.51 -6.58 -24.27
CA VAL A 88 8.79 -7.13 -25.60
C VAL A 88 9.54 -8.45 -25.42
N HIS A 89 9.01 -9.52 -26.00
CA HIS A 89 9.67 -10.81 -26.08
C HIS A 89 10.38 -10.94 -27.43
N GLU A 90 11.70 -11.08 -27.42
CA GLU A 90 12.50 -11.24 -28.64
C GLU A 90 12.11 -12.50 -29.43
N ASP A 91 11.77 -13.59 -28.72
CA ASP A 91 11.32 -14.86 -29.30
C ASP A 91 10.05 -15.37 -28.60
N ASN A 92 9.02 -15.72 -29.38
CA ASN A 92 7.79 -16.35 -28.89
C ASN A 92 7.35 -17.48 -29.84
N GLU A 93 8.22 -18.48 -29.99
CA GLU A 93 8.00 -19.63 -30.89
C GLU A 93 6.78 -20.49 -30.50
N TRP A 94 6.38 -20.43 -29.24
CA TRP A 94 5.29 -21.23 -28.67
C TRP A 94 3.95 -20.49 -28.61
N GLY A 95 3.88 -19.24 -29.10
CA GLY A 95 2.64 -18.47 -29.17
C GLY A 95 1.99 -18.17 -27.81
N ILE A 96 2.80 -18.04 -26.74
CA ILE A 96 2.30 -17.75 -25.39
C ILE A 96 1.78 -16.30 -25.38
N GLY A 97 0.51 -16.11 -25.04
CA GLY A 97 -0.15 -14.80 -25.03
C GLY A 97 -0.67 -14.43 -23.65
N VAL A 98 -0.63 -13.14 -23.33
CA VAL A 98 -1.32 -12.57 -22.16
C VAL A 98 -2.80 -12.46 -22.50
N ILE A 99 -3.66 -13.16 -21.76
CA ILE A 99 -5.11 -13.08 -21.89
C ILE A 99 -5.61 -12.17 -20.79
N ASP A 100 -6.44 -11.19 -21.13
CA ASP A 100 -7.11 -10.34 -20.15
C ASP A 100 -8.15 -11.15 -19.38
N GLU A 101 -8.26 -10.92 -18.07
CA GLU A 101 -9.12 -11.73 -17.19
C GLU A 101 -10.60 -11.67 -17.58
N SER A 102 -11.00 -10.62 -18.32
CA SER A 102 -12.33 -10.44 -18.91
C SER A 102 -12.63 -11.33 -20.12
N ASP A 103 -11.60 -11.88 -20.78
CA ASP A 103 -11.72 -12.71 -21.98
C ASP A 103 -11.71 -14.21 -21.66
N VAL A 104 -11.59 -14.59 -20.38
CA VAL A 104 -11.63 -15.98 -19.93
C VAL A 104 -13.10 -16.40 -19.71
N PRO A 105 -13.64 -17.35 -20.49
CA PRO A 105 -14.97 -17.87 -20.23
C PRO A 105 -15.00 -18.58 -18.88
N ALA A 106 -15.96 -18.21 -18.03
CA ALA A 106 -16.20 -18.80 -16.71
C ALA A 106 -16.43 -20.32 -16.84
N GLY A 107 -15.39 -21.13 -16.65
CA GLY A 107 -15.49 -22.59 -16.70
C GLY A 107 -14.29 -23.32 -17.31
N ALA A 108 -13.26 -22.65 -17.81
CA ALA A 108 -12.06 -23.32 -18.33
C ALA A 108 -10.94 -23.45 -17.27
N GLY A 109 -11.27 -23.99 -16.09
CA GLY A 109 -10.30 -24.42 -15.08
C GLY A 109 -10.29 -25.95 -15.05
N GLY A 110 -9.18 -26.56 -15.47
CA GLY A 110 -9.02 -28.00 -15.55
C GLY A 110 -9.20 -28.73 -14.22
N ASP A 111 -9.64 -29.99 -14.31
CA ASP A 111 -9.91 -30.94 -13.22
C ASP A 111 -8.82 -30.98 -12.14
N ALA A 112 -9.03 -30.26 -11.04
CA ALA A 112 -8.38 -30.52 -9.78
C ALA A 112 -9.20 -31.59 -9.04
N GLN A 113 -8.66 -32.81 -8.99
CA GLN A 113 -9.21 -33.92 -8.24
C GLN A 113 -9.53 -33.51 -6.80
N GLN A 114 -10.82 -33.59 -6.45
CA GLN A 114 -11.31 -33.49 -5.08
C GLN A 114 -10.81 -34.73 -4.32
N GLN A 115 -9.86 -34.54 -3.40
CA GLN A 115 -9.65 -35.46 -2.30
C GLN A 115 -10.51 -34.96 -1.14
N GLU A 116 -11.52 -35.75 -0.77
CA GLU A 116 -12.22 -35.65 0.50
C GLU A 116 -11.21 -35.86 1.64
N GLU A 117 -10.86 -34.79 2.35
CA GLU A 117 -10.14 -34.89 3.61
C GLU A 117 -11.16 -34.96 4.74
N GLU A 118 -11.20 -36.14 5.34
CA GLU A 118 -12.06 -36.54 6.44
C GLU A 118 -11.81 -35.68 7.69
N GLN A 119 -12.90 -35.15 8.24
CA GLN A 119 -12.91 -34.23 9.37
C GLN A 119 -12.63 -34.98 10.69
N GLN A 120 -11.58 -34.58 11.42
CA GLN A 120 -11.43 -34.88 12.85
C GLN A 120 -10.99 -33.64 13.66
N PRO A 121 -11.40 -33.53 14.95
CA PRO A 121 -11.73 -32.26 15.59
C PRO A 121 -10.54 -31.51 16.23
N ALA A 122 -10.78 -30.21 16.43
CA ALA A 122 -9.87 -29.20 16.97
C ALA A 122 -9.27 -29.51 18.35
N PRO A 123 -8.01 -29.12 18.62
CA PRO A 123 -7.56 -28.87 19.97
C PRO A 123 -8.03 -27.47 20.42
N GLN A 124 -8.85 -27.45 21.47
CA GLN A 124 -9.18 -26.25 22.22
C GLN A 124 -7.90 -25.68 22.86
N GLN A 125 -7.58 -24.41 22.60
CA GLN A 125 -6.81 -23.61 23.54
C GLN A 125 -7.32 -22.17 23.60
N GLN A 126 -7.71 -21.81 24.82
CA GLN A 126 -8.29 -20.54 25.23
C GLN A 126 -7.23 -19.42 25.19
N SER A 127 -7.56 -18.30 24.57
CA SER A 127 -7.18 -16.98 25.11
C SER A 127 -8.11 -15.92 24.54
N ALA A 128 -8.98 -15.39 25.41
CA ALA A 128 -9.83 -14.25 25.14
C ALA A 128 -8.98 -13.00 24.90
N GLN A 129 -9.13 -12.34 23.74
CA GLN A 129 -8.94 -10.89 23.63
C GLN A 129 -9.98 -10.32 22.67
N ALA A 130 -10.73 -9.36 23.20
CA ALA A 130 -11.90 -8.75 22.60
C ALA A 130 -11.56 -8.05 21.27
N HIS A 131 -12.36 -8.32 20.24
CA HIS A 131 -12.55 -7.39 19.13
C HIS A 131 -13.03 -6.05 19.70
N GLN A 132 -12.12 -5.08 19.83
CA GLN A 132 -12.50 -3.69 19.96
C GLN A 132 -12.71 -3.15 18.55
N THR A 133 -13.98 -3.10 18.16
CA THR A 133 -14.44 -2.23 17.07
C THR A 133 -14.18 -0.79 17.51
N MET A 134 -13.10 -0.16 17.03
CA MET A 134 -12.98 1.28 17.17
C MET A 134 -13.90 1.94 16.16
N GLY A 135 -14.77 2.80 16.69
CA GLY A 135 -15.92 3.40 16.03
C GLY A 135 -15.58 4.26 14.82
N GLU A 136 -16.65 4.62 14.13
CA GLU A 136 -16.75 5.52 12.98
C GLU A 136 -15.68 6.60 13.00
N GLY A 137 -14.77 6.51 12.03
CA GLY A 137 -13.75 7.51 11.80
C GLY A 137 -14.39 8.84 11.44
N ILE A 138 -14.06 9.86 12.22
CA ILE A 138 -14.38 11.25 11.94
C ILE A 138 -13.76 11.62 10.59
N GLU A 139 -14.61 11.91 9.60
CA GLU A 139 -14.21 12.51 8.32
C GLU A 139 -13.50 13.84 8.59
N TRP A 140 -12.20 13.89 8.30
CA TRP A 140 -11.49 15.14 8.28
C TRP A 140 -11.78 15.86 6.97
N ASN A 141 -12.66 16.84 7.05
CA ASN A 141 -13.09 17.72 5.97
C ASN A 141 -11.98 18.74 5.64
N ALA A 142 -10.88 18.27 5.07
CA ALA A 142 -9.84 19.12 4.50
C ALA A 142 -10.19 19.41 3.03
N GLY A 143 -11.21 20.26 2.81
CA GLY A 143 -11.51 21.03 1.60
C GLY A 143 -10.97 20.57 0.23
N TYR A 144 -11.02 19.27 -0.06
CA TYR A 144 -10.73 18.70 -1.37
C TYR A 144 -11.94 17.85 -1.73
N ASP A 145 -12.96 18.55 -2.23
CA ASP A 145 -14.16 17.92 -2.74
C ASP A 145 -13.76 17.02 -3.91
N ARG A 146 -13.76 15.71 -3.69
CA ARG A 146 -13.41 14.70 -4.69
C ARG A 146 -14.60 14.35 -5.58
N ALA A 147 -15.71 15.10 -5.50
CA ALA A 147 -16.95 14.81 -6.21
C ALA A 147 -17.71 16.06 -6.68
N SER A 148 -17.08 16.92 -7.48
CA SER A 148 -17.83 17.88 -8.31
C SER A 148 -17.13 18.12 -9.65
N GLY A 149 -16.87 17.02 -10.35
CA GLY A 149 -16.46 16.98 -11.75
C GLY A 149 -17.49 16.24 -12.60
N ALA A 150 -18.78 16.51 -12.41
CA ALA A 150 -19.83 16.00 -13.30
C ALA A 150 -21.06 16.93 -13.27
N SER A 151 -21.23 17.67 -14.36
CA SER A 151 -22.51 18.05 -14.98
C SER A 151 -23.53 18.86 -14.17
N GLY A 152 -23.73 20.11 -14.60
CA GLY A 152 -24.86 20.93 -14.14
C GLY A 152 -24.98 22.27 -14.87
N LEU A 153 -25.06 22.26 -16.20
CA LEU A 153 -25.71 23.34 -16.96
C LEU A 153 -27.21 23.30 -16.63
N ALA A 154 -27.75 24.32 -15.95
CA ALA A 154 -29.14 24.77 -16.11
C ALA A 154 -29.42 26.07 -15.31
N ALA A 155 -30.02 27.02 -16.04
CA ALA A 155 -30.66 28.28 -15.62
C ALA A 155 -29.75 29.46 -15.24
#